data_AF-A0A0R3RNT2-F1
#
_entry.id   AF-A0A0R3RNT2-F1
#
_cell.length_a   1.000
_cell.length_b   1.000
_cell.length_c   1.000
_cell.angle_alpha   90.00
_cell.angle_beta   90.00
_cell.angle_gamma   90.00
#
_symmetry.space_group_name_H-M   'P 1'
#
loop_
_entity.id
_entity.type
_entity.pdbx_description
1 polymer ?
#
loop_
_entity_poly.entity_id
_entity_poly.type
_entity_poly.pdbx_seq_one_letter_code
_entity_poly.pdbx_strand_id
1 'polypeptide(L)'
;MFRGNSLATKAMEAYMKLVADEYLQNTLGDFVKTMQQSDRDCEVDPLKMANISVLALEKNRHQLVANVKTAWSKILASTEIFPIELREIFVTLRRRLEKIGRLDLADTLISSSIFLRFLCPAILSPSLFNLVSEALKFFKQIPWFCKTFSCTFHSAITVIGTGIISEQF
;
A
#
# COMPACT_ATOMS: atom_id res chain seq x y z
N MET A 1 7.54 -20.30 -4.93
CA MET A 1 6.49 -21.27 -4.58
C MET A 1 5.76 -20.78 -3.32
N PHE A 2 4.80 -19.87 -3.50
CA PHE A 2 3.73 -19.51 -2.56
C PHE A 2 2.63 -18.88 -3.43
N ARG A 3 1.96 -19.69 -4.25
CA ARG A 3 0.72 -19.28 -4.92
C ARG A 3 -0.29 -19.04 -3.79
N GLY A 4 -0.91 -17.86 -3.74
CA GLY A 4 -1.72 -17.32 -2.63
C GLY A 4 -2.98 -18.08 -2.23
N ASN A 5 -2.89 -19.40 -2.05
CA ASN A 5 -4.00 -20.30 -1.77
C ASN A 5 -3.75 -21.22 -0.55
N SER A 6 -2.68 -21.02 0.21
CA SER A 6 -2.49 -21.74 1.47
C SER A 6 -3.25 -21.03 2.61
N LEU A 7 -3.87 -21.82 3.50
CA LEU A 7 -4.55 -21.34 4.71
C LEU A 7 -3.65 -20.41 5.53
N ALA A 8 -2.34 -20.72 5.60
CA ALA A 8 -1.37 -19.91 6.32
C ALA A 8 -1.22 -18.49 5.75
N THR A 9 -1.23 -18.34 4.42
CA THR A 9 -1.12 -17.02 3.78
C THR A 9 -2.40 -16.22 3.97
N LYS A 10 -3.57 -16.86 3.86
CA LYS A 10 -4.87 -16.20 4.11
C LYS A 10 -5.05 -15.80 5.58
N ALA A 11 -4.60 -16.63 6.52
CA ALA A 11 -4.61 -16.32 7.95
C ALA A 11 -3.68 -15.14 8.26
N MET A 12 -2.48 -15.12 7.70
CA MET A 12 -1.54 -13.99 7.83
C MET A 12 -2.14 -12.70 7.24
N GLU A 13 -2.78 -12.79 6.07
CA GLU A 13 -3.49 -11.65 5.46
C GLU A 13 -4.63 -11.13 6.34
N ALA A 14 -5.46 -12.01 6.89
CA ALA A 14 -6.54 -11.61 7.80
C ALA A 14 -6.00 -11.00 9.10
N TYR A 15 -4.92 -11.57 9.66
CA TYR A 15 -4.27 -11.04 10.85
C TYR A 15 -3.65 -9.66 10.60
N MET A 16 -2.92 -9.49 9.49
CA MET A 16 -2.38 -8.19 9.07
C MET A 16 -3.49 -7.15 8.95
N LYS A 17 -4.63 -7.50 8.36
CA LYS A 17 -5.79 -6.61 8.27
C LYS A 17 -6.33 -6.22 9.64
N LEU A 18 -6.50 -7.19 10.54
CA LEU A 18 -7.08 -6.96 11.85
C LEU A 18 -6.21 -6.07 12.73
N VAL A 19 -4.91 -6.33 12.78
CA VAL A 19 -3.96 -5.58 13.61
C VAL A 19 -3.68 -4.19 13.05
N ALA A 20 -3.58 -4.07 11.72
CA ALA A 20 -3.22 -2.80 11.09
C ALA A 20 -4.43 -1.97 10.65
N ASP A 21 -5.65 -2.33 11.06
CA ASP A 21 -6.87 -1.55 10.80
C ASP A 21 -6.73 -0.13 11.38
N GLU A 22 -6.45 -0.02 12.68
CA GLU A 22 -6.27 1.26 13.37
C GLU A 22 -5.08 2.06 12.81
N TYR A 23 -3.96 1.39 12.53
CA TYR A 23 -2.80 1.99 11.88
C TYR A 23 -3.17 2.65 10.54
N LEU A 24 -3.93 1.94 9.72
CA LEU A 24 -4.30 2.38 8.39
C LEU A 24 -5.31 3.54 8.46
N GLN A 25 -6.25 3.50 9.41
CA GLN A 25 -7.18 4.59 9.70
C GLN A 25 -6.44 5.86 10.11
N ASN A 26 -5.50 5.76 11.05
CA ASN A 26 -4.72 6.91 11.52
C ASN A 26 -3.80 7.47 10.43
N THR A 27 -3.28 6.61 9.55
CA THR A 27 -2.36 7.02 8.47
C THR A 27 -3.10 7.61 7.27
N LEU A 28 -4.11 6.90 6.76
CA LEU A 28 -4.77 7.20 5.49
C LEU A 28 -6.21 7.69 5.65
N GLY A 29 -6.87 7.49 6.78
CA GLY A 29 -8.28 7.83 6.99
C GLY A 29 -8.59 9.29 6.67
N ASP A 30 -7.82 10.23 7.21
CA ASP A 30 -8.02 11.67 6.94
C ASP A 30 -7.75 12.03 5.48
N PHE A 31 -6.74 11.40 4.87
CA PHE A 31 -6.45 11.60 3.45
C PHE A 31 -7.62 11.12 2.58
N VAL A 32 -8.16 9.95 2.89
CA VAL A 32 -9.29 9.35 2.16
C VAL A 32 -10.56 10.19 2.35
N LYS A 33 -10.86 10.65 3.57
CA LYS A 33 -11.99 11.55 3.85
C LYS A 33 -11.88 12.86 3.06
N THR A 34 -10.68 13.46 3.04
CA THR A 34 -10.41 14.68 2.25
C THR A 34 -10.66 14.43 0.76
N MET A 35 -10.24 13.27 0.25
CA MET A 35 -10.46 12.89 -1.15
C MET A 35 -11.93 12.61 -1.47
N GLN A 36 -12.72 12.10 -0.53
CA GLN A 36 -14.17 11.93 -0.70
C GLN A 36 -14.91 13.27 -0.76
N GLN A 37 -14.49 14.25 0.05
CA GLN A 37 -15.09 15.58 0.04
C GLN A 37 -14.72 16.38 -1.22
N SER A 38 -13.56 16.09 -1.82
CA SER A 38 -13.25 16.60 -3.15
C SER A 38 -14.05 15.81 -4.19
N ASP A 39 -15.22 16.31 -4.59
CA ASP A 39 -16.05 15.84 -5.70
C ASP A 39 -15.34 16.03 -7.05
N ARG A 40 -14.15 15.45 -7.19
CA ARG A 40 -13.29 15.57 -8.36
C ARG A 40 -13.24 14.23 -9.05
N ASP A 41 -13.87 14.17 -10.22
CA ASP A 41 -13.75 13.05 -11.13
C ASP A 41 -12.29 12.93 -11.59
N CYS A 42 -11.52 12.15 -10.83
CA CYS A 42 -10.16 11.77 -11.18
C CYS A 42 -10.16 10.68 -12.24
N GLU A 43 -11.15 10.60 -13.14
CA GLU A 43 -11.14 9.63 -14.22
C GLU A 43 -10.01 9.96 -15.21
N VAL A 44 -9.23 8.93 -15.57
CA VAL A 44 -8.09 9.02 -16.50
C VAL A 44 -8.24 8.04 -17.68
N ASP A 45 -9.41 7.42 -17.83
CA ASP A 45 -9.70 6.50 -18.92
C ASP A 45 -10.25 7.29 -20.12
N PRO A 46 -9.49 7.39 -21.24
CA PRO A 46 -9.94 8.12 -22.42
C PRO A 46 -11.19 7.49 -23.06
N LEU A 47 -11.44 6.19 -22.86
CA LEU A 47 -12.58 5.47 -23.46
C LEU A 47 -13.88 5.71 -22.70
N LYS A 48 -13.81 6.02 -21.39
CA LYS A 48 -14.99 6.37 -20.57
C LYS A 48 -15.32 7.85 -20.58
N MET A 49 -14.43 8.68 -21.12
CA MET A 49 -14.54 10.14 -21.10
C MET A 49 -14.53 10.72 -22.52
N ALA A 50 -15.52 10.36 -23.33
CA ALA A 50 -15.64 10.77 -24.74
C ALA A 50 -15.71 12.31 -24.97
N ASN A 51 -15.95 13.11 -23.92
CA ASN A 51 -16.18 14.56 -24.00
C ASN A 51 -15.12 15.43 -23.28
N ILE A 52 -14.00 14.86 -22.81
CA ILE A 52 -13.00 15.62 -22.02
C ILE A 52 -11.78 15.96 -22.87
N SER A 53 -11.31 17.22 -22.79
CA SER A 53 -10.13 17.69 -23.52
C SER A 53 -8.86 16.98 -23.04
N VAL A 54 -7.90 16.76 -23.94
CA VAL A 54 -6.58 16.15 -23.64
C VAL A 54 -5.88 16.88 -22.49
N LEU A 55 -6.02 18.21 -22.41
CA LEU A 55 -5.49 19.04 -21.33
C LEU A 55 -6.11 18.72 -19.95
N ALA A 56 -7.41 18.46 -19.90
CA ALA A 56 -8.08 18.08 -18.65
C ALA A 56 -7.68 16.65 -18.21
N LEU A 57 -7.47 15.73 -19.16
CA LEU A 57 -6.94 14.39 -18.88
C LEU A 57 -5.52 14.45 -18.29
N GLU A 58 -4.64 15.27 -18.86
CA GLU A 58 -3.30 15.48 -18.32
C GLU A 58 -3.32 16.11 -16.92
N LYS A 59 -4.22 17.07 -16.67
CA LYS A 59 -4.39 17.67 -15.35
C LYS A 59 -4.87 16.65 -14.32
N ASN A 60 -5.85 15.81 -14.67
CA ASN A 60 -6.31 14.71 -13.83
C ASN A 60 -5.18 13.73 -13.52
N ARG A 61 -4.36 13.39 -14.52
CA ARG A 61 -3.19 12.52 -14.34
C ARG A 61 -2.17 13.13 -13.38
N HIS A 62 -1.84 14.41 -13.52
CA HIS A 62 -0.92 15.09 -12.61
C HIS A 62 -1.46 15.13 -11.17
N GLN A 63 -2.76 15.40 -11.02
CA GLN A 63 -3.41 15.38 -9.71
C GLN A 63 -3.39 13.99 -9.08
N LEU A 64 -3.67 12.94 -9.88
CA LEU A 64 -3.59 11.55 -9.44
C LEU A 64 -2.19 11.21 -8.90
N VAL A 65 -1.15 11.57 -9.66
CA VAL A 65 0.24 11.38 -9.26
C VAL A 65 0.56 12.13 -7.95
N ALA A 66 0.12 13.38 -7.83
CA ALA A 66 0.34 14.19 -6.63
C ALA A 66 -0.35 13.57 -5.40
N ASN A 67 -1.60 13.16 -5.54
CA ASN A 67 -2.39 12.54 -4.47
C ASN A 67 -1.77 11.20 -4.04
N VAL A 68 -1.32 10.36 -4.97
CA VAL A 68 -0.61 9.11 -4.65
C VAL A 68 0.70 9.39 -3.92
N LYS A 69 1.47 10.39 -4.36
CA LYS A 69 2.69 10.81 -3.65
C LYS A 69 2.39 11.26 -2.23
N THR A 70 1.32 12.04 -2.01
CA THR A 70 0.90 12.45 -0.66
C THR A 70 0.51 11.25 0.21
N ALA A 71 -0.28 10.32 -0.32
CA ALA A 71 -0.62 9.09 0.39
C ALA A 71 0.63 8.26 0.73
N TRP A 72 1.57 8.17 -0.21
CA TRP A 72 2.84 7.47 -0.01
C TRP A 72 3.70 8.13 1.06
N SER A 73 3.84 9.45 1.04
CA SER A 73 4.56 10.19 2.08
C SER A 73 3.95 9.99 3.46
N LYS A 74 2.61 9.91 3.56
CA LYS A 74 1.93 9.58 4.83
C LYS A 74 2.28 8.18 5.31
N ILE A 75 2.28 7.18 4.41
CA ILE A 75 2.66 5.79 4.73
C ILE A 75 4.12 5.70 5.17
N LEU A 76 5.02 6.46 4.54
CA LEU A 76 6.43 6.53 4.95
C LEU A 76 6.60 7.22 6.30
N ALA A 77 5.86 8.31 6.56
CA ALA A 77 5.92 9.00 7.84
C ALA A 77 5.30 8.17 8.99
N SER A 78 4.39 7.25 8.67
CA SER A 78 3.76 6.38 9.67
C SER A 78 4.56 5.11 9.97
N THR A 79 5.72 4.86 9.35
CA THR A 79 6.49 3.63 9.61
C THR A 79 6.86 3.46 11.09
N GLU A 80 7.03 4.56 11.83
CA GLU A 80 7.33 4.56 13.27
C GLU A 80 6.17 4.05 14.13
N ILE A 81 4.92 4.27 13.69
CA ILE A 81 3.70 3.82 14.41
C ILE A 81 3.16 2.49 13.89
N PHE A 82 3.95 1.77 13.09
CA PHE A 82 3.54 0.48 12.53
C PHE A 82 3.22 -0.55 13.65
N PRO A 83 2.20 -1.41 13.53
CA PRO A 83 1.82 -2.27 14.65
C PRO A 83 2.94 -3.23 15.07
N ILE A 84 3.26 -3.25 16.37
CA ILE A 84 4.41 -4.01 16.92
C ILE A 84 4.25 -5.51 16.68
N GLU A 85 3.03 -6.01 16.74
CA GLU A 85 2.70 -7.42 16.53
C GLU A 85 3.06 -7.86 15.11
N LEU A 86 2.91 -6.98 14.12
CA LEU A 86 3.35 -7.25 12.75
C LEU A 86 4.86 -7.17 12.60
N ARG A 87 5.51 -6.23 13.30
CA ARG A 87 6.98 -6.13 13.33
C ARG A 87 7.59 -7.42 13.88
N GLU A 88 7.07 -7.94 14.97
CA GLU A 88 7.55 -9.18 15.59
C GLU A 88 7.48 -10.38 14.65
N ILE A 89 6.40 -10.49 13.86
CA ILE A 89 6.26 -11.56 12.87
C ILE A 89 7.32 -11.41 11.76
N PHE A 90 7.53 -10.20 11.24
CA PHE A 90 8.53 -9.97 10.19
C PHE A 90 9.96 -10.14 10.69
N VAL A 91 10.27 -9.69 11.90
CA VAL A 91 11.56 -9.93 12.57
C VAL A 91 11.81 -11.42 12.77
N THR A 92 10.79 -12.17 13.21
CA THR A 92 10.89 -13.63 13.35
C THR A 92 11.13 -14.32 12.01
N LEU A 93 10.43 -13.88 10.96
CA LEU A 93 10.62 -14.38 9.60
C LEU A 93 12.03 -14.10 9.10
N ARG A 94 12.55 -12.87 9.32
CA ARG A 94 13.90 -12.48 8.94
C ARG A 94 14.96 -13.31 9.65
N ARG A 95 14.89 -13.43 10.98
CA ARG A 95 15.83 -14.27 11.77
C ARG A 95 15.83 -15.73 11.32
N ARG A 96 14.67 -16.29 10.94
CA ARG A 96 14.59 -17.66 10.41
C ARG A 96 15.30 -17.81 9.08
N LEU A 97 15.14 -16.84 8.17
CA LEU A 97 15.78 -16.86 6.86
C LEU A 97 17.26 -16.50 6.90
N GLU A 98 17.65 -15.67 7.86
CA GLU A 98 19.05 -15.37 8.20
C GLU A 98 19.81 -16.65 8.60
N LYS A 99 19.22 -17.47 9.47
CA LYS A 99 19.79 -18.77 9.87
C LYS A 99 20.00 -19.73 8.69
N ILE A 100 19.27 -19.54 7.60
CA ILE A 100 19.35 -20.36 6.38
C ILE A 100 20.26 -19.70 5.33
N GLY A 101 20.85 -18.53 5.62
CA GLY A 101 21.71 -17.79 4.70
C GLY A 101 20.94 -17.20 3.51
N ARG A 102 19.70 -16.74 3.76
CA ARG A 102 18.78 -16.22 2.74
C ARG A 102 18.19 -14.86 3.15
N LEU A 103 19.04 -13.93 3.58
CA LEU A 103 18.63 -12.58 3.98
C LEU A 103 17.96 -11.79 2.85
N ASP A 104 18.51 -11.84 1.63
CA ASP A 104 17.93 -11.15 0.47
C ASP A 104 16.49 -11.59 0.18
N LEU A 105 16.23 -12.89 0.38
CA LEU A 105 14.90 -13.47 0.25
C LEU A 105 13.97 -13.01 1.38
N ALA A 106 14.49 -12.85 2.60
CA ALA A 106 13.72 -12.36 3.74
C ALA A 106 13.21 -10.94 3.49
N ASP A 107 14.12 -10.05 3.09
CA ASP A 107 13.79 -8.66 2.83
C ASP A 107 12.81 -8.56 1.67
N THR A 108 13.00 -9.34 0.61
CA THR A 108 12.05 -9.44 -0.52
C THR A 108 10.67 -9.97 -0.09
N LEU A 109 10.61 -10.98 0.79
CA LEU A 109 9.35 -11.58 1.25
C LEU A 109 8.56 -10.66 2.18
N ILE A 110 9.24 -9.98 3.10
CA ILE A 110 8.62 -9.03 4.04
C ILE A 110 8.06 -7.85 3.24
N SER A 111 8.92 -7.25 2.43
CA SER A 111 8.61 -6.21 1.46
C SER A 111 7.39 -6.51 0.60
N SER A 112 7.41 -7.66 -0.09
CA SER A 112 6.31 -8.07 -0.97
C SER A 112 5.03 -8.35 -0.21
N SER A 113 5.11 -8.82 1.04
CA SER A 113 3.93 -9.08 1.87
C SER A 113 3.28 -7.78 2.35
N ILE A 114 4.06 -6.86 2.91
CA ILE A 114 3.55 -5.55 3.35
C ILE A 114 2.95 -4.80 2.16
N PHE A 115 3.62 -4.83 1.00
CA PHE A 115 3.13 -4.08 -0.15
C PHE A 115 1.95 -4.76 -0.84
N LEU A 116 2.11 -5.99 -1.35
CA LEU A 116 1.09 -6.63 -2.19
C LEU A 116 -0.11 -7.14 -1.40
N ARG A 117 0.08 -7.51 -0.13
CA ARG A 117 -0.97 -8.16 0.68
C ARG A 117 -1.61 -7.23 1.70
N PHE A 118 -0.94 -6.15 2.07
CA PHE A 118 -1.47 -5.18 3.03
C PHE A 118 -1.75 -3.82 2.38
N LEU A 119 -0.72 -3.07 1.97
CA LEU A 119 -0.88 -1.71 1.43
C LEU A 119 -1.66 -1.66 0.12
N CYS A 120 -1.37 -2.53 -0.85
CA CYS A 120 -2.09 -2.57 -2.12
C CYS A 120 -3.59 -2.84 -1.90
N PRO A 121 -4.01 -3.90 -1.19
CA PRO A 121 -5.43 -4.12 -0.91
C PRO A 121 -6.07 -2.98 -0.11
N ALA A 122 -5.37 -2.40 0.86
CA ALA A 122 -5.82 -1.25 1.64
C ALA A 122 -6.11 -0.03 0.76
N ILE A 123 -5.22 0.22 -0.20
CA ILE A 123 -5.31 1.33 -1.14
C ILE A 123 -6.36 1.02 -2.21
N LEU A 124 -6.29 -0.14 -2.89
CA LEU A 124 -7.21 -0.51 -3.98
C LEU A 124 -8.66 -0.72 -3.51
N SER A 125 -8.85 -1.16 -2.28
CA SER A 125 -10.15 -1.52 -1.73
C SER A 125 -10.25 -1.09 -0.28
N PRO A 126 -10.34 0.23 -0.03
CA PRO A 126 -10.36 0.79 1.31
C PRO A 126 -11.59 0.32 2.11
N SER A 127 -12.67 -0.07 1.43
CA SER A 127 -13.85 -0.67 2.06
C SER A 127 -13.57 -2.00 2.77
N LEU A 128 -12.51 -2.74 2.39
CA LEU A 128 -12.12 -3.97 3.08
C LEU A 128 -11.38 -3.71 4.39
N PHE A 129 -10.98 -2.46 4.64
CA PHE A 129 -10.24 -2.01 5.82
C PHE A 129 -11.02 -0.93 6.59
N ASN A 130 -12.35 -0.92 6.42
CA ASN A 130 -13.28 0.04 7.02
C ASN A 130 -12.90 1.52 6.82
N LEU A 131 -12.01 1.85 5.88
CA LEU A 131 -11.54 3.23 5.66
C LEU A 131 -12.66 4.09 5.10
N VAL A 132 -13.48 3.52 4.20
CA VAL A 132 -14.65 4.18 3.60
C VAL A 132 -15.73 3.21 3.15
N SER A 133 -16.99 3.66 3.21
CA SER A 133 -18.16 2.91 2.73
C SER A 133 -18.25 2.80 1.20
N GLU A 134 -17.50 3.61 0.44
CA GLU A 134 -17.53 3.62 -1.02
C GLU A 134 -16.11 3.68 -1.62
N ALA A 135 -15.85 2.85 -2.62
CA ALA A 135 -14.55 2.79 -3.28
C ALA A 135 -14.28 4.04 -4.13
N LEU A 136 -13.38 4.91 -3.66
CA LEU A 136 -12.97 6.11 -4.41
C LEU A 136 -12.48 5.74 -5.82
N LYS A 137 -12.97 6.47 -6.83
CA LYS A 137 -12.55 6.33 -8.24
C LYS A 137 -11.02 6.49 -8.39
N PHE A 138 -10.39 7.30 -7.54
CA PHE A 138 -8.94 7.47 -7.37
C PHE A 138 -8.20 6.13 -7.26
N PHE A 139 -8.68 5.22 -6.41
CA PHE A 139 -7.99 3.97 -6.10
C PHE A 139 -8.08 2.92 -7.23
N LYS A 140 -9.06 3.05 -8.13
CA LYS A 140 -9.22 2.15 -9.29
C LYS A 140 -8.10 2.31 -10.34
N GLN A 141 -7.35 3.42 -10.31
CA GLN A 141 -6.30 3.73 -11.29
C GLN A 141 -4.88 3.46 -10.77
N ILE A 142 -4.75 3.20 -9.48
CA ILE A 142 -3.49 2.83 -8.85
C ILE A 142 -2.88 1.53 -9.38
N PRO A 143 -3.62 0.49 -9.81
CA PRO A 143 -2.95 -0.68 -10.42
C PRO A 143 -2.24 -0.34 -11.74
N TRP A 144 -2.69 0.68 -12.48
CA TRP A 144 -1.93 1.23 -13.61
C TRP A 144 -0.66 1.93 -13.12
N PHE A 145 -0.75 2.72 -12.04
CA PHE A 145 0.40 3.38 -11.42
C PHE A 145 1.42 2.41 -10.83
N CYS A 146 1.00 1.35 -10.12
CA CYS A 146 1.89 0.32 -9.58
C CYS A 146 2.68 -0.39 -10.69
N LYS A 147 2.09 -0.58 -11.88
CA LYS A 147 2.80 -1.10 -13.05
C LYS A 147 3.81 -0.09 -13.61
N THR A 148 3.47 1.20 -13.65
CA THR A 148 4.34 2.25 -14.20
C THR A 148 5.47 2.67 -13.26
N PHE A 149 5.25 2.66 -11.94
CA PHE A 149 6.19 3.13 -10.92
C PHE A 149 6.87 1.99 -10.13
N SER A 150 6.81 0.75 -10.65
CA SER A 150 7.40 -0.43 -10.00
C SER A 150 8.86 -0.22 -9.57
N CYS A 151 9.65 0.59 -10.28
CA CYS A 151 11.04 0.91 -9.92
C CYS A 151 11.15 1.82 -8.69
N THR A 152 10.36 2.90 -8.60
CA THR A 152 10.34 3.78 -7.41
C THR A 152 9.74 3.05 -6.20
N PHE A 153 8.80 2.14 -6.47
CA PHE A 153 8.22 1.27 -5.46
C PHE A 153 9.25 0.31 -4.87
N HIS A 154 10.12 -0.30 -5.67
CA HIS A 154 11.13 -1.23 -5.15
C HIS A 154 12.09 -0.56 -4.16
N SER A 155 12.57 0.65 -4.45
CA SER A 155 13.44 1.39 -3.53
C SER A 155 12.71 1.78 -2.25
N ALA A 156 11.46 2.24 -2.33
CA ALA A 156 10.70 2.64 -1.16
C ALA A 156 10.24 1.43 -0.32
N ILE A 157 10.05 0.27 -0.95
CA ILE A 157 9.80 -1.02 -0.31
C ILE A 157 11.01 -1.46 0.52
N THR A 158 12.22 -1.32 -0.01
CA THR A 158 13.45 -1.56 0.76
C THR A 158 13.52 -0.63 1.96
N VAL A 159 13.20 0.65 1.80
CA VAL A 159 13.19 1.63 2.90
C VAL A 159 12.16 1.29 3.98
N ILE A 160 10.96 0.84 3.62
CA ILE A 160 9.95 0.42 4.60
C ILE A 160 10.39 -0.87 5.31
N GLY A 161 10.88 -1.85 4.55
CA GLY A 161 11.38 -3.11 5.09
C GLY A 161 12.56 -2.89 6.05
N THR A 162 13.53 -2.05 5.67
CA THR A 162 14.66 -1.72 6.54
C THR A 162 14.21 -0.83 7.70
N GLY A 163 13.39 0.20 7.49
CA GLY A 163 12.93 1.10 8.54
C GLY A 163 12.12 0.38 9.63
N ILE A 164 11.19 -0.50 9.25
CA ILE A 164 10.38 -1.28 10.19
C ILE A 164 11.22 -2.29 10.99
N ILE A 165 12.31 -2.80 10.41
CA ILE A 165 13.15 -3.86 11.00
C ILE A 165 14.37 -3.28 11.73
N SER A 166 14.86 -2.11 11.34
CA SER A 166 16.15 -1.55 11.79
C SER A 166 16.08 -0.82 13.14
N GLU A 167 14.91 -0.45 13.66
CA GLU A 167 14.76 0.17 15.00
C GLU A 167 14.87 -0.83 16.17
N GLN A 168 15.72 -1.85 16.06
CA GLN A 168 15.99 -2.82 17.12
C GLN A 168 17.48 -2.92 17.47
N PHE A 169 18.26 -1.89 17.12
CA PHE A 169 19.63 -1.67 17.62
C PHE A 169 19.86 -0.20 17.97
#